data_AF-A0A356GDH9-F1
#
_entry.id   AF-A0A356GDH9-F1
#
_cell.length_a   1.000
_cell.length_b   1.000
_cell.length_c   1.000
_cell.angle_alpha   90.00
_cell.angle_beta   90.00
_cell.angle_gamma   90.00
#
_symmetry.space_group_name_H-M   'P 1'
#
loop_
_entity.id
_entity.type
_entity.pdbx_description
1 polymer ?
#
loop_
_entity_poly.entity_id
_entity_poly.type
_entity_poly.pdbx_seq_one_letter_code
_entity_poly.pdbx_strand_id
1 'polypeptide(L)'
;KTIDGVEHIYHLSGTQILSEEWTENGVQHLLIYIYDASGAPIGMAYRDSTYSSGAFDFYLFAKNVQGDILYIYNISGTRLVTYTYDAWGKCYVTYQNGGASTAARYNPFRYRGYYYDTETGFYYLNSRYYDPSVGRFLNADGQLNTGLLGYNLFAYCYNNPVMYVDPNGESLIGILLLIATGIGLVATLSSCSSSSHVIVSGNADPELINELVPGGNDSFEEAFETAVSQLSEYTNDNKESGGYIYEINEKFFFSNVQQINATDQKCTIDFSGAPYGSTIHATIHTHLIHKDYGEAMFGPSELKFARENSLNVYVVDPCGCIFVLYPTARDYDDYHQIK
;
A
#
# COMPACT_ATOMS: atom_id res chain seq x y z
N LYS A 1 11.09 5.72 -20.07
CA LYS A 1 12.17 4.82 -20.58
C LYS A 1 11.83 4.44 -22.01
N THR A 2 12.79 4.26 -22.91
CA THR A 2 12.49 3.80 -24.28
C THR A 2 13.18 2.46 -24.52
N ILE A 3 12.43 1.45 -24.94
CA ILE A 3 12.89 0.08 -25.19
C ILE A 3 12.51 -0.25 -26.63
N ASP A 4 13.50 -0.53 -27.49
CA ASP A 4 13.28 -0.88 -28.90
C ASP A 4 12.34 0.09 -29.66
N GLY A 5 12.37 1.37 -29.30
CA GLY A 5 11.54 2.42 -29.90
C GLY A 5 10.15 2.58 -29.28
N VAL A 6 9.78 1.76 -28.30
CA VAL A 6 8.56 1.88 -27.49
C VAL A 6 8.86 2.74 -26.27
N GLU A 7 8.08 3.80 -26.05
CA GLU A 7 8.17 4.61 -24.84
C GLU A 7 7.32 4.01 -23.73
N HIS A 8 7.96 3.80 -22.58
CA HIS A 8 7.39 3.36 -21.32
C HIS A 8 7.37 4.52 -20.33
N ILE A 9 6.18 4.87 -19.85
CA ILE A 9 5.91 5.93 -18.88
C ILE A 9 5.68 5.26 -17.52
N TYR A 10 6.41 5.69 -16.50
CA TYR A 10 6.26 5.17 -15.14
C TYR A 10 5.67 6.24 -14.23
N HIS A 11 4.71 5.85 -13.40
CA HIS A 11 4.14 6.70 -12.35
C HIS A 11 4.69 6.26 -11.00
N LEU A 12 5.14 7.21 -10.18
CA LEU A 12 5.85 6.91 -8.93
C LEU A 12 5.28 7.66 -7.73
N SER A 13 5.26 6.99 -6.59
CA SER A 13 5.07 7.54 -5.25
C SER A 13 6.43 7.57 -4.54
N GLY A 14 7.10 8.72 -4.55
CA GLY A 14 8.48 8.80 -4.08
C GLY A 14 9.40 7.88 -4.90
N THR A 15 9.97 6.84 -4.27
CA THR A 15 10.79 5.83 -4.95
C THR A 15 10.01 4.59 -5.40
N GLN A 16 8.73 4.48 -5.02
CA GLN A 16 7.91 3.32 -5.33
C GLN A 16 7.25 3.50 -6.70
N ILE A 17 7.36 2.48 -7.56
CA ILE A 17 6.74 2.49 -8.89
C ILE A 17 5.29 2.01 -8.74
N LEU A 18 4.32 2.83 -9.12
CA LEU A 18 2.90 2.51 -8.98
C LEU A 18 2.33 1.84 -10.21
N SER A 19 2.71 2.36 -11.38
CA SER A 19 2.25 1.83 -12.66
C SER A 19 3.25 2.10 -13.78
N GLU A 20 3.05 1.37 -14.87
CA GLU A 20 3.75 1.50 -16.12
C GLU A 20 2.77 1.48 -17.28
N GLU A 21 2.92 2.43 -18.19
CA GLU A 21 2.13 2.55 -19.41
C GLU A 21 3.04 2.56 -20.63
N TRP A 22 2.62 1.88 -21.69
CA TRP A 22 3.31 1.94 -22.97
C TRP A 22 2.34 1.69 -24.10
N THR A 23 2.66 2.19 -25.30
CA THR A 23 1.90 1.89 -26.51
C THR A 23 2.76 1.09 -27.46
N GLU A 24 2.34 -0.14 -27.74
CA GLU A 24 3.02 -1.04 -28.68
C GLU A 24 2.03 -1.48 -29.76
N ASN A 25 2.42 -1.36 -31.04
CA ASN A 25 1.58 -1.75 -32.17
C ASN A 25 0.15 -1.15 -32.18
N GLY A 26 0.01 0.07 -31.65
CA GLY A 26 -1.28 0.77 -31.55
C GLY A 26 -2.20 0.29 -30.41
N VAL A 27 -1.69 -0.59 -29.53
CA VAL A 27 -2.36 -1.03 -28.31
C VAL A 27 -1.73 -0.31 -27.13
N GLN A 28 -2.53 0.40 -26.34
CA GLN A 28 -2.08 1.02 -25.10
C GLN A 28 -2.20 0.00 -23.98
N HIS A 29 -1.11 -0.23 -23.26
CA HIS A 29 -1.02 -1.13 -22.12
C HIS A 29 -0.90 -0.34 -20.83
N LEU A 30 -1.55 -0.84 -19.77
CA LEU A 30 -1.45 -0.33 -18.42
C LEU A 30 -1.17 -1.51 -17.47
N LEU A 31 -0.07 -1.40 -16.73
CA LEU A 31 0.31 -2.33 -15.67
C LEU A 31 0.36 -1.57 -14.34
N ILE A 32 -0.40 -2.04 -13.36
CA ILE A 32 -0.52 -1.46 -12.02
C ILE A 32 0.11 -2.42 -11.04
N TYR A 33 0.94 -1.91 -10.14
CA TYR A 33 1.63 -2.70 -9.13
C TYR A 33 0.92 -2.60 -7.78
N ILE A 34 0.70 -3.75 -7.15
CA ILE A 34 -0.05 -3.87 -5.91
C ILE A 34 0.92 -4.19 -4.77
N TYR A 35 0.81 -3.44 -3.68
CA TYR A 35 1.72 -3.50 -2.53
C TYR A 35 0.96 -3.78 -1.24
N ASP A 36 1.62 -4.43 -0.29
CA ASP A 36 1.13 -4.50 1.10
C ASP A 36 1.48 -3.21 1.88
N ALA A 37 1.01 -3.13 3.13
CA ALA A 37 1.24 -1.98 4.01
C ALA A 37 2.73 -1.71 4.32
N SER A 38 3.63 -2.69 4.08
CA SER A 38 5.07 -2.51 4.23
C SER A 38 5.76 -2.02 2.95
N GLY A 39 4.99 -1.83 1.87
CA GLY A 39 5.52 -1.45 0.56
C GLY A 39 6.10 -2.61 -0.23
N ALA A 40 5.91 -3.87 0.21
CA ALA A 40 6.41 -5.02 -0.54
C ALA A 40 5.42 -5.41 -1.65
N PRO A 41 5.90 -5.73 -2.88
CA PRO A 41 5.02 -6.09 -3.98
C PRO A 41 4.30 -7.40 -3.67
N ILE A 42 2.99 -7.44 -3.89
CA ILE A 42 2.12 -8.62 -3.66
C ILE A 42 1.34 -9.02 -4.90
N GLY A 43 1.33 -8.20 -5.95
CA GLY A 43 0.68 -8.53 -7.20
C GLY A 43 0.74 -7.41 -8.22
N MET A 44 -0.01 -7.60 -9.30
CA MET A 44 -0.21 -6.60 -10.34
C MET A 44 -1.57 -6.76 -10.99
N ALA A 45 -2.10 -5.65 -11.51
CA ALA A 45 -3.28 -5.62 -12.37
C ALA A 45 -2.87 -5.14 -13.76
N TYR A 46 -3.42 -5.77 -14.80
CA TYR A 46 -3.12 -5.42 -16.18
C TYR A 46 -4.40 -5.19 -16.98
N ARG A 47 -4.33 -4.24 -17.89
CA ARG A 47 -5.28 -4.11 -18.99
C ARG A 47 -4.58 -3.55 -20.22
N ASP A 48 -5.27 -3.63 -21.34
CA ASP A 48 -4.93 -2.85 -22.53
C ASP A 48 -6.17 -2.16 -23.11
N SER A 49 -5.96 -1.36 -24.16
CA SER A 49 -7.01 -0.60 -24.84
C SER A 49 -8.13 -1.44 -25.45
N THR A 50 -8.02 -2.78 -25.47
CA THR A 50 -9.08 -3.68 -25.93
C THR A 50 -10.04 -4.12 -24.83
N TYR A 51 -9.70 -3.87 -23.57
CA TYR A 51 -10.52 -4.22 -22.41
C TYR A 51 -11.76 -3.31 -22.32
N SER A 52 -12.83 -3.85 -21.73
CA SER A 52 -13.94 -3.00 -21.30
C SER A 52 -13.49 -2.06 -20.18
N SER A 53 -14.12 -0.88 -20.08
CA SER A 53 -13.79 0.09 -19.03
C SER A 53 -13.84 -0.56 -17.64
N GLY A 54 -12.79 -0.35 -16.85
CA GLY A 54 -12.62 -0.90 -15.50
C GLY A 54 -12.31 -2.40 -15.44
N ALA A 55 -12.17 -3.11 -16.57
CA ALA A 55 -11.80 -4.52 -16.57
C ALA A 55 -10.28 -4.70 -16.47
N PHE A 56 -9.85 -5.62 -15.61
CA PHE A 56 -8.44 -5.95 -15.39
C PHE A 56 -8.25 -7.45 -15.22
N ASP A 57 -7.10 -7.93 -15.69
CA ASP A 57 -6.52 -9.18 -15.23
C ASP A 57 -5.72 -8.93 -13.95
N PHE A 58 -5.97 -9.73 -12.91
CA PHE A 58 -5.22 -9.64 -11.66
C PHE A 58 -4.28 -10.84 -11.47
N TYR A 59 -3.09 -10.53 -10.98
CA TYR A 59 -2.01 -11.48 -10.76
C TYR A 59 -1.48 -11.33 -9.32
N LEU A 60 -1.33 -12.45 -8.62
CA LEU A 60 -0.87 -12.51 -7.24
C LEU A 60 0.54 -13.10 -7.17
N PHE A 61 1.40 -12.51 -6.35
CA PHE A 61 2.77 -12.96 -6.15
C PHE A 61 2.90 -13.81 -4.90
N ALA A 62 3.48 -15.00 -5.03
CA ALA A 62 3.90 -15.80 -3.89
C ALA A 62 5.39 -15.56 -3.62
N LYS A 63 5.72 -15.22 -2.38
CA LYS A 63 7.07 -14.85 -1.95
C LYS A 63 7.66 -15.86 -0.97
N ASN A 64 8.99 -15.95 -0.91
CA ASN A 64 9.66 -16.59 0.23
C ASN A 64 9.81 -15.60 1.40
N VAL A 65 10.32 -16.08 2.54
CA VAL A 65 10.59 -15.25 3.74
C VAL A 65 11.62 -14.14 3.51
N GLN A 66 12.35 -14.22 2.42
CA GLN A 66 13.40 -13.30 2.01
C GLN A 66 12.88 -12.16 1.11
N GLY A 67 11.59 -12.22 0.72
CA GLY A 67 10.94 -11.26 -0.17
C GLY A 67 11.08 -11.59 -1.65
N ASP A 68 11.72 -12.71 -2.01
CA ASP A 68 11.86 -13.12 -3.41
C ASP A 68 10.51 -13.62 -3.94
N ILE A 69 10.09 -13.08 -5.08
CA ILE A 69 8.88 -13.56 -5.76
C ILE A 69 9.19 -14.90 -6.42
N LEU A 70 8.56 -15.98 -5.95
CA LEU A 70 8.76 -17.33 -6.47
C LEU A 70 7.75 -17.68 -7.57
N TYR A 71 6.51 -17.24 -7.43
CA TYR A 71 5.42 -17.63 -8.33
C TYR A 71 4.48 -16.47 -8.62
N ILE A 72 3.87 -16.51 -9.80
CA ILE A 72 2.74 -15.66 -10.17
C ILE A 72 1.52 -16.54 -10.39
N TYR A 73 0.41 -16.19 -9.77
CA TYR A 73 -0.89 -16.83 -9.91
C TYR A 73 -1.90 -15.87 -10.54
N ASN A 74 -2.87 -16.37 -11.29
CA ASN A 74 -4.07 -15.60 -11.62
C ASN A 74 -5.13 -15.70 -10.51
N ILE A 75 -6.23 -14.96 -10.65
CA ILE A 75 -7.35 -14.98 -9.68
C ILE A 75 -8.01 -16.34 -9.48
N SER A 76 -7.89 -17.26 -10.45
CA SER A 76 -8.41 -18.61 -10.35
C SER A 76 -7.48 -19.55 -9.56
N GLY A 77 -6.36 -19.04 -9.04
CA GLY A 77 -5.36 -19.83 -8.32
C GLY A 77 -4.46 -20.67 -9.24
N THR A 78 -4.47 -20.43 -10.55
CA THR A 78 -3.60 -21.12 -11.50
C THR A 78 -2.23 -20.46 -11.54
N ARG A 79 -1.17 -21.25 -11.31
CA ARG A 79 0.21 -20.76 -11.42
C ARG A 79 0.59 -20.53 -12.88
N LEU A 80 1.05 -19.33 -13.21
CA LEU A 80 1.44 -18.91 -14.56
C LEU A 80 2.95 -18.80 -14.74
N VAL A 81 3.66 -18.39 -13.68
CA VAL A 81 5.11 -18.16 -13.73
C VAL A 81 5.75 -18.78 -12.51
N THR A 82 6.95 -19.33 -12.70
CA THR A 82 7.87 -19.72 -11.64
C THR A 82 9.20 -19.03 -11.85
N TYR A 83 9.70 -18.39 -10.81
CA TYR A 83 11.04 -17.84 -10.71
C TYR A 83 11.88 -18.71 -9.79
N THR A 84 13.14 -18.92 -10.16
CA THR A 84 14.14 -19.50 -9.29
C THR A 84 15.38 -18.62 -9.30
N TYR A 85 16.11 -18.61 -8.20
CA TYR A 85 17.25 -17.72 -7.99
C TYR A 85 18.45 -18.52 -7.48
N ASP A 86 19.65 -18.10 -7.88
CA ASP A 86 20.84 -18.42 -7.09
C ASP A 86 20.97 -17.47 -5.89
N ALA A 87 22.02 -17.67 -5.07
CA ALA A 87 22.26 -16.86 -3.88
C ALA A 87 22.50 -15.37 -4.17
N TRP A 88 22.81 -15.00 -5.41
CA TRP A 88 23.10 -13.62 -5.84
C TRP A 88 21.93 -13.00 -6.61
N GLY A 89 20.80 -13.69 -6.70
CA GLY A 89 19.59 -13.17 -7.35
C GLY A 89 19.57 -13.37 -8.85
N LYS A 90 20.47 -14.20 -9.43
CA LYS A 90 20.38 -14.57 -10.85
C LYS A 90 19.09 -15.34 -11.08
N CYS A 91 18.19 -14.74 -11.86
CA CYS A 91 16.83 -15.23 -12.02
C CYS A 91 16.70 -16.17 -13.23
N TYR A 92 16.01 -17.29 -13.03
CA TYR A 92 15.56 -18.19 -14.08
C TYR A 92 14.04 -18.23 -14.09
N VAL A 93 13.44 -18.00 -15.27
CA VAL A 93 11.99 -17.90 -15.44
C VAL A 93 11.47 -19.14 -16.16
N THR A 94 10.40 -19.72 -15.62
CA THR A 94 9.63 -20.79 -16.28
C THR A 94 8.17 -20.39 -16.38
N TYR A 95 7.64 -20.39 -17.61
CA TYR A 95 6.22 -20.14 -17.87
C TYR A 95 5.44 -21.46 -17.92
N GLN A 96 4.25 -21.45 -17.32
CA GLN A 96 3.35 -22.60 -17.23
C GLN A 96 1.92 -22.15 -17.51
N ASN A 97 1.03 -23.06 -17.90
CA ASN A 97 -0.40 -22.78 -18.08
C ASN A 97 -0.69 -21.55 -18.97
N GLY A 98 0.10 -21.35 -20.03
CA GLY A 98 -0.05 -20.21 -20.93
C GLY A 98 0.50 -18.89 -20.40
N GLY A 99 1.21 -18.87 -19.27
CA GLY A 99 1.71 -17.64 -18.64
C GLY A 99 2.52 -16.71 -19.54
N ALA A 100 3.27 -17.24 -20.51
CA ALA A 100 4.02 -16.46 -21.50
C ALA A 100 3.11 -15.67 -22.48
N SER A 101 1.85 -16.10 -22.62
CA SER A 101 0.82 -15.46 -23.45
C SER A 101 -0.12 -14.58 -22.62
N THR A 102 0.13 -14.42 -21.33
CA THR A 102 -0.64 -13.54 -20.43
C THR A 102 0.21 -12.35 -20.00
N ALA A 103 -0.40 -11.36 -19.36
CA ALA A 103 0.31 -10.24 -18.80
C ALA A 103 1.22 -10.61 -17.61
N ALA A 104 1.13 -11.84 -17.08
CA ALA A 104 2.07 -12.36 -16.08
C ALA A 104 3.56 -12.21 -16.49
N ARG A 105 3.84 -12.23 -17.80
CA ARG A 105 5.19 -12.05 -18.35
C ARG A 105 5.78 -10.66 -18.13
N TYR A 106 4.93 -9.65 -17.90
CA TYR A 106 5.37 -8.26 -17.75
C TYR A 106 5.83 -7.93 -16.33
N ASN A 107 5.69 -8.84 -15.36
CA ASN A 107 6.14 -8.59 -14.00
C ASN A 107 7.64 -8.25 -13.93
N PRO A 108 8.01 -7.04 -13.46
CA PRO A 108 9.39 -6.65 -13.26
C PRO A 108 9.89 -7.04 -11.87
N PHE A 109 9.03 -7.23 -10.86
CA PHE A 109 9.48 -7.48 -9.49
C PHE A 109 9.92 -8.92 -9.29
N ARG A 110 11.15 -9.12 -8.80
CA ARG A 110 11.76 -10.47 -8.72
C ARG A 110 12.51 -10.67 -7.40
N TYR A 111 13.83 -10.83 -7.45
CA TYR A 111 14.68 -11.05 -6.27
C TYR A 111 14.51 -9.91 -5.26
N ARG A 112 14.25 -10.24 -4.00
CA ARG A 112 13.98 -9.32 -2.88
C ARG A 112 12.87 -8.29 -3.13
N GLY A 113 12.03 -8.51 -4.14
CA GLY A 113 11.05 -7.53 -4.59
C GLY A 113 11.64 -6.33 -5.35
N TYR A 114 12.92 -6.40 -5.78
CA TYR A 114 13.52 -5.36 -6.61
C TYR A 114 12.94 -5.38 -8.03
N TYR A 115 12.95 -4.21 -8.68
CA TYR A 115 12.61 -4.06 -10.08
C TYR A 115 13.71 -4.66 -10.95
N TYR A 116 13.40 -5.68 -11.73
CA TYR A 116 14.32 -6.31 -12.68
C TYR A 116 14.13 -5.72 -14.08
N ASP A 117 15.15 -5.05 -14.55
CA ASP A 117 15.24 -4.53 -15.91
C ASP A 117 15.58 -5.68 -16.86
N THR A 118 14.60 -6.11 -17.65
CA THR A 118 14.72 -7.28 -18.53
C THR A 118 15.69 -7.07 -19.68
N GLU A 119 15.89 -5.82 -20.11
CA GLU A 119 16.73 -5.47 -21.25
C GLU A 119 18.22 -5.57 -20.88
N THR A 120 18.55 -5.21 -19.65
CA THR A 120 19.93 -5.22 -19.14
C THR A 120 20.26 -6.46 -18.30
N GLY A 121 19.26 -7.09 -17.70
CA GLY A 121 19.43 -8.18 -16.75
C GLY A 121 19.84 -7.72 -15.35
N PHE A 122 19.64 -6.43 -15.04
CA PHE A 122 20.03 -5.82 -13.77
C PHE A 122 18.82 -5.54 -12.88
N TYR A 123 19.07 -5.41 -11.58
CA TYR A 123 18.08 -4.94 -10.62
C TYR A 123 18.28 -3.46 -10.34
N TYR A 124 17.20 -2.69 -10.41
CA TYR A 124 17.17 -1.30 -9.97
C TYR A 124 16.82 -1.24 -8.48
N LEU A 125 17.75 -0.74 -7.67
CA LEU A 125 17.60 -0.55 -6.22
C LEU A 125 17.60 0.95 -5.91
N ASN A 126 16.84 1.76 -6.65
CA ASN A 126 16.76 3.22 -6.49
C ASN A 126 18.06 3.98 -6.77
N SER A 127 19.03 3.97 -5.87
CA SER A 127 20.26 4.73 -6.07
C SER A 127 21.24 4.03 -7.01
N ARG A 128 21.16 2.70 -7.13
CA ARG A 128 22.12 1.90 -7.90
C ARG A 128 21.47 0.75 -8.66
N TYR A 129 22.08 0.41 -9.78
CA TYR A 129 21.83 -0.84 -10.47
C TYR A 129 22.75 -1.94 -9.93
N TYR A 130 22.17 -3.09 -9.64
CA TYR A 130 22.83 -4.31 -9.18
C TYR A 130 22.87 -5.35 -10.29
N ASP A 131 24.06 -5.86 -10.59
CA ASP A 131 24.28 -6.96 -11.53
C ASP A 131 24.32 -8.30 -10.77
N PRO A 132 23.27 -9.14 -10.89
CA PRO A 132 23.23 -10.43 -10.22
C PRO A 132 24.17 -11.47 -10.84
N SER A 133 24.64 -11.26 -12.07
CA SER A 133 25.54 -12.20 -12.76
C SER A 133 26.97 -12.13 -12.21
N VAL A 134 27.38 -10.96 -11.72
CA VAL A 134 28.69 -10.71 -11.09
C VAL A 134 28.57 -10.56 -9.57
N GLY A 135 27.36 -10.29 -9.05
CA GLY A 135 27.08 -10.16 -7.61
C GLY A 135 27.47 -8.80 -7.03
N ARG A 136 27.36 -7.71 -7.81
CA ARG A 136 27.90 -6.39 -7.44
C ARG A 136 27.06 -5.23 -7.99
N PHE A 137 27.18 -4.05 -7.39
CA PHE A 137 26.65 -2.82 -7.97
C PHE A 137 27.48 -2.34 -9.17
N LEU A 138 26.84 -1.66 -10.12
CA LEU A 138 27.52 -1.05 -11.28
C LEU A 138 28.32 0.20 -10.90
N ASN A 139 27.83 0.96 -9.92
CA ASN A 139 28.43 2.22 -9.48
C ASN A 139 28.87 2.12 -8.02
N ALA A 140 29.90 2.90 -7.67
CA ALA A 140 30.38 3.01 -6.30
C ALA A 140 29.30 3.63 -5.39
N ASP A 141 29.19 3.11 -4.18
CA ASP A 141 28.40 3.68 -3.08
C ASP A 141 28.81 5.12 -2.79
N GLY A 142 27.83 5.98 -2.51
CA GLY A 142 28.07 7.33 -1.99
C GLY A 142 28.54 7.31 -0.53
N GLN A 143 28.34 6.19 0.17
CA GLN A 143 28.64 6.03 1.59
C GLN A 143 29.86 5.15 1.83
N LEU A 144 30.79 5.66 2.63
CA LEU A 144 31.91 4.87 3.15
C LEU A 144 31.48 4.17 4.43
N ASN A 145 31.55 2.85 4.43
CA ASN A 145 31.31 2.06 5.63
C ASN A 145 32.63 1.71 6.33
N THR A 146 32.59 1.57 7.66
CA THR A 146 33.78 1.23 8.45
C THR A 146 34.12 -0.26 8.32
N GLY A 147 35.40 -0.59 8.24
CA GLY A 147 35.90 -1.97 8.11
C GLY A 147 36.34 -2.35 6.69
N LEU A 148 37.07 -3.47 6.56
CA LEU A 148 37.74 -3.87 5.31
C LEU A 148 36.76 -4.04 4.13
N LEU A 149 35.56 -4.58 4.38
CA LEU A 149 34.52 -4.73 3.35
C LEU A 149 33.76 -3.42 3.06
N GLY A 150 33.73 -2.48 4.01
CA GLY A 150 33.08 -1.17 3.85
C GLY A 150 33.80 -0.23 2.88
N TYR A 151 35.07 -0.52 2.57
CA TYR A 151 35.82 0.16 1.49
C TYR A 151 35.51 -0.39 0.10
N ASN A 152 34.82 -1.52 -0.01
CA ASN A 152 34.39 -2.04 -1.30
C ASN A 152 33.04 -1.43 -1.69
N LEU A 153 33.09 -0.24 -2.27
CA LEU A 153 31.93 0.57 -2.65
C LEU A 153 31.00 -0.09 -3.70
N PHE A 154 31.39 -1.24 -4.25
CA PHE A 154 30.58 -1.99 -5.22
C PHE A 154 29.97 -3.26 -4.61
N ALA A 155 30.29 -3.59 -3.35
CA ALA A 155 29.84 -4.82 -2.73
C ALA A 155 28.33 -4.79 -2.46
N TYR A 156 27.64 -5.85 -2.87
CA TYR A 156 26.27 -6.10 -2.44
C TYR A 156 26.28 -6.90 -1.14
N CYS A 157 25.53 -6.44 -0.12
CA CYS A 157 25.27 -7.20 1.10
C CYS A 157 26.52 -7.73 1.83
N TYR A 158 27.64 -6.99 1.79
CA TYR A 158 28.95 -7.40 2.34
C TYR A 158 29.39 -8.78 1.86
N ASN A 159 29.05 -9.13 0.62
CA ASN A 159 29.26 -10.44 0.01
C ASN A 159 28.54 -11.60 0.73
N ASN A 160 27.48 -11.32 1.48
CA ASN A 160 26.63 -12.31 2.13
C ASN A 160 25.14 -12.03 1.86
N PRO A 161 24.70 -12.15 0.59
CA PRO A 161 23.32 -11.89 0.17
C PRO A 161 22.29 -12.90 0.71
N VAL A 162 22.74 -13.98 1.36
CA VAL A 162 21.85 -14.96 2.01
C VAL A 162 21.40 -14.48 3.39
N MET A 163 22.23 -13.69 4.07
CA MET A 163 21.96 -13.20 5.44
C MET A 163 21.59 -11.71 5.49
N TYR A 164 21.82 -10.98 4.40
CA TYR A 164 21.57 -9.54 4.32
C TYR A 164 20.80 -9.18 3.05
N VAL A 165 20.13 -8.03 3.10
CA VAL A 165 19.43 -7.39 1.98
C VAL A 165 19.78 -5.90 1.98
N ASP A 166 19.89 -5.28 0.81
CA ASP A 166 20.05 -3.83 0.66
C ASP A 166 18.75 -3.24 0.07
N PRO A 167 17.85 -2.65 0.87
CA PRO A 167 16.52 -2.27 0.39
C PRO A 167 16.50 -1.16 -0.66
N ASN A 168 17.52 -0.30 -0.67
CA ASN A 168 17.52 0.95 -1.42
C ASN A 168 18.84 1.26 -2.12
N GLY A 169 19.75 0.28 -2.17
CA GLY A 169 21.05 0.45 -2.78
C GLY A 169 21.95 1.42 -2.01
N GLU A 170 21.80 1.61 -0.71
CA GLU A 170 22.67 2.48 0.10
C GLU A 170 23.20 1.77 1.34
N SER A 171 22.44 0.83 1.89
CA SER A 171 22.76 0.21 3.18
C SER A 171 22.06 -1.13 3.33
N LEU A 172 22.81 -2.12 3.81
CA LEU A 172 22.27 -3.44 4.08
C LEU A 172 21.64 -3.56 5.47
N ILE A 173 20.69 -4.47 5.59
CA ILE A 173 20.02 -4.87 6.83
C ILE A 173 20.13 -6.40 6.97
N GLY A 174 20.34 -6.88 8.20
CA GLY A 174 20.35 -8.32 8.50
C GLY A 174 18.95 -8.93 8.44
N ILE A 175 18.80 -10.08 7.79
CA ILE A 175 17.52 -10.77 7.60
C ILE A 175 16.91 -11.25 8.93
N LEU A 176 17.74 -11.54 9.95
CA LEU A 176 17.26 -11.88 11.30
C LEU A 176 16.52 -10.72 11.98
N LEU A 177 16.83 -9.46 11.66
CA LEU A 177 16.08 -8.29 12.15
C LEU A 177 14.72 -8.17 11.48
N LEU A 178 14.60 -8.55 10.20
CA LEU A 178 13.32 -8.61 9.47
C LEU A 178 12.41 -9.74 9.98
N ILE A 179 12.98 -10.89 10.36
CA ILE A 179 12.22 -12.01 10.96
C ILE A 179 11.75 -11.65 12.38
N ALA A 180 12.55 -10.91 13.16
CA ALA A 180 12.15 -10.48 14.50
C ALA A 180 10.99 -9.47 14.51
N THR A 181 10.87 -8.63 13.47
CA THR A 181 9.68 -7.79 13.25
C THR A 181 8.53 -8.55 12.55
N GLY A 182 8.81 -9.74 11.99
CA GLY A 182 7.86 -10.62 11.30
C GLY A 182 7.22 -11.74 12.16
N ILE A 183 7.54 -11.86 13.45
CA ILE A 183 6.87 -12.81 14.38
C ILE A 183 5.41 -12.39 14.71
N GLY A 184 4.92 -11.28 14.13
CA GLY A 184 3.51 -10.87 14.24
C GLY A 184 2.55 -11.46 13.20
N LEU A 185 2.98 -12.27 12.22
CA LEU A 185 2.07 -12.66 11.14
C LEU A 185 2.28 -14.09 10.62
N VAL A 186 1.72 -15.07 11.35
CA VAL A 186 1.31 -16.36 10.76
C VAL A 186 -0.08 -16.74 11.29
N ALA A 187 -0.98 -16.98 10.33
CA ALA A 187 -2.28 -17.64 10.40
C ALA A 187 -3.52 -16.78 10.76
N THR A 188 -4.21 -16.33 9.70
CA THR A 188 -5.62 -16.67 9.45
C THR A 188 -5.95 -16.53 7.95
N LEU A 189 -5.86 -17.63 7.21
CA LEU A 189 -6.74 -17.81 6.05
C LEU A 189 -8.10 -18.20 6.61
N SER A 190 -8.96 -17.22 6.84
CA SER A 190 -10.37 -17.44 7.16
C SER A 190 -11.16 -16.26 6.61
N SER A 191 -11.77 -16.51 5.45
CA SER A 191 -13.00 -15.90 4.95
C SER A 191 -13.33 -14.48 5.43
N CYS A 192 -13.17 -13.47 4.56
CA CYS A 192 -14.19 -12.44 4.42
C CYS A 192 -14.08 -11.76 3.05
N SER A 193 -15.18 -11.77 2.32
CA SER A 193 -15.47 -10.92 1.18
C SER A 193 -15.56 -9.47 1.65
N SER A 194 -14.57 -8.62 1.37
CA SER A 194 -14.67 -7.15 1.36
C SER A 194 -13.39 -6.54 0.76
N SER A 195 -13.57 -5.47 -0.01
CA SER A 195 -12.65 -4.82 -0.95
C SER A 195 -11.21 -4.61 -0.46
N SER A 196 -10.24 -4.89 -1.34
CA SER A 196 -8.82 -4.54 -1.16
C SER A 196 -8.59 -3.08 -1.55
N HIS A 197 -8.10 -2.24 -0.63
CA HIS A 197 -7.75 -0.84 -0.91
C HIS A 197 -6.27 -0.71 -1.34
N VAL A 198 -6.03 0.02 -2.44
CA VAL A 198 -4.70 0.41 -2.93
C VAL A 198 -4.43 1.85 -2.50
N ILE A 199 -3.29 2.11 -1.83
CA ILE A 199 -2.86 3.47 -1.46
C ILE A 199 -2.03 4.04 -2.62
N VAL A 200 -2.55 5.07 -3.30
CA VAL A 200 -1.85 5.83 -4.34
C VAL A 200 -1.39 7.15 -3.75
N SER A 201 -0.08 7.41 -3.75
CA SER A 201 0.48 8.72 -3.42
C SER A 201 1.08 9.36 -4.67
N GLY A 202 0.59 10.56 -5.02
CA GLY A 202 1.27 11.52 -5.89
C GLY A 202 1.06 11.40 -7.41
N ASN A 203 0.48 12.46 -8.00
CA ASN A 203 0.52 12.89 -9.41
C ASN A 203 0.20 11.84 -10.49
N ALA A 204 -0.75 10.95 -10.24
CA ALA A 204 -1.40 10.18 -11.30
C ALA A 204 -2.41 11.06 -12.07
N ASP A 205 -2.58 10.78 -13.36
CA ASP A 205 -3.61 11.36 -14.22
C ASP A 205 -5.01 11.21 -13.55
N PRO A 206 -5.88 12.23 -13.53
CA PRO A 206 -7.22 12.14 -12.96
C PRO A 206 -8.05 10.94 -13.46
N GLU A 207 -7.86 10.49 -14.71
CA GLU A 207 -8.49 9.26 -15.23
C GLU A 207 -7.92 8.00 -14.58
N LEU A 208 -6.61 7.99 -14.29
CA LEU A 208 -5.89 6.88 -13.65
C LEU A 208 -6.24 6.75 -12.16
N ILE A 209 -6.49 7.86 -11.45
CA ILE A 209 -6.92 7.84 -10.04
C ILE A 209 -8.32 7.22 -9.91
N ASN A 210 -9.21 7.46 -10.88
CA ASN A 210 -10.53 6.81 -10.97
C ASN A 210 -10.46 5.30 -11.23
N GLU A 211 -9.34 4.84 -11.80
CA GLU A 211 -9.12 3.45 -12.18
C GLU A 211 -8.27 2.66 -11.16
N LEU A 212 -7.41 3.35 -10.40
CA LEU A 212 -6.47 2.79 -9.42
C LEU A 212 -7.05 2.59 -8.03
N VAL A 213 -8.19 3.21 -7.71
CA VAL A 213 -8.94 2.96 -6.47
C VAL A 213 -10.29 2.30 -6.85
N PRO A 214 -10.31 1.00 -7.19
CA PRO A 214 -11.57 0.32 -7.44
C PRO A 214 -12.38 0.27 -6.13
N GLY A 215 -13.64 0.70 -6.21
CA GLY A 215 -14.49 0.90 -5.03
C GLY A 215 -14.45 2.35 -4.57
N GLY A 216 -15.25 2.67 -3.55
CA GLY A 216 -15.66 4.04 -3.26
C GLY A 216 -17.16 4.17 -3.47
N ASN A 217 -17.78 4.94 -2.62
CA ASN A 217 -19.22 5.06 -2.52
C ASN A 217 -19.72 6.24 -3.37
N ASP A 218 -20.94 6.13 -3.88
CA ASP A 218 -21.57 7.18 -4.69
C ASP A 218 -22.00 8.39 -3.84
N SER A 219 -22.01 8.21 -2.51
CA SER A 219 -22.39 9.24 -1.56
C SER A 219 -21.56 9.18 -0.29
N PHE A 220 -21.54 10.32 0.43
CA PHE A 220 -20.98 10.42 1.77
C PHE A 220 -21.66 9.43 2.71
N GLU A 221 -22.98 9.30 2.63
CA GLU A 221 -23.80 8.44 3.50
C GLU A 221 -23.40 6.95 3.39
N GLU A 222 -23.14 6.47 2.18
CA GLU A 222 -22.67 5.10 1.97
C GLU A 222 -21.24 4.87 2.52
N ALA A 223 -20.35 5.86 2.34
CA ALA A 223 -19.01 5.81 2.96
C ALA A 223 -19.07 5.90 4.49
N PHE A 224 -20.05 6.64 5.01
CA PHE A 224 -20.32 6.76 6.43
C PHE A 224 -20.80 5.44 7.03
N GLU A 225 -21.76 4.77 6.39
CA GLU A 225 -22.22 3.44 6.83
C GLU A 225 -21.10 2.39 6.72
N THR A 226 -20.23 2.49 5.70
CA THR A 226 -19.02 1.65 5.60
C THR A 226 -18.10 1.88 6.80
N ALA A 227 -17.84 3.14 7.16
CA ALA A 227 -17.01 3.49 8.30
C ALA A 227 -17.58 2.98 9.62
N VAL A 228 -18.89 3.16 9.84
CA VAL A 228 -19.60 2.65 11.03
C VAL A 228 -19.51 1.13 11.09
N SER A 229 -19.74 0.43 9.98
CA SER A 229 -19.65 -1.02 9.92
C SER A 229 -18.26 -1.51 10.32
N GLN A 230 -17.20 -0.91 9.79
CA GLN A 230 -15.83 -1.31 10.12
C GLN A 230 -15.45 -0.97 11.57
N LEU A 231 -15.87 0.21 12.07
CA LEU A 231 -15.57 0.63 13.45
C LEU A 231 -16.38 -0.15 14.49
N SER A 232 -17.52 -0.72 14.13
CA SER A 232 -18.36 -1.50 15.05
C SER A 232 -17.61 -2.66 15.71
N GLU A 233 -16.66 -3.28 15.00
CA GLU A 233 -15.81 -4.35 15.52
C GLU A 233 -14.88 -3.89 16.65
N TYR A 234 -14.58 -2.59 16.72
CA TYR A 234 -13.64 -1.97 17.66
C TYR A 234 -14.33 -1.22 18.81
N THR A 235 -15.66 -1.21 18.84
CA THR A 235 -16.41 -0.50 19.90
C THR A 235 -16.25 -1.11 21.29
N ASN A 236 -15.78 -2.36 21.37
CA ASN A 236 -15.53 -3.08 22.63
C ASN A 236 -14.04 -3.28 22.93
N ASP A 237 -13.16 -2.60 22.19
CA ASP A 237 -11.72 -2.65 22.45
C ASP A 237 -11.36 -1.97 23.78
N ASN A 238 -10.10 -2.08 24.19
CA ASN A 238 -9.57 -1.32 25.33
C ASN A 238 -8.90 0.00 24.90
N LYS A 239 -9.12 0.43 23.65
CA LYS A 239 -8.63 1.69 23.07
C LYS A 239 -9.64 2.24 22.05
N GLU A 240 -9.63 3.55 21.85
CA GLU A 240 -10.34 4.19 20.75
C GLU A 240 -9.76 3.79 19.38
N SER A 241 -10.64 3.67 18.40
CA SER A 241 -10.31 3.39 17.01
C SER A 241 -10.96 4.45 16.14
N GLY A 242 -10.28 4.94 15.11
CA GLY A 242 -10.85 5.98 14.26
C GLY A 242 -10.36 5.99 12.83
N GLY A 243 -10.95 6.83 12.02
CA GLY A 243 -10.56 7.04 10.64
C GLY A 243 -11.23 8.28 10.07
N TYR A 244 -11.06 8.50 8.78
CA TYR A 244 -11.60 9.66 8.10
C TYR A 244 -12.26 9.28 6.79
N ILE A 245 -13.24 10.09 6.41
CA ILE A 245 -13.92 10.01 5.13
C ILE A 245 -13.31 11.06 4.22
N TYR A 246 -12.86 10.64 3.05
CA TYR A 246 -12.32 11.51 2.03
C TYR A 246 -13.01 11.29 0.70
N GLU A 247 -13.03 12.35 -0.10
CA GLU A 247 -13.53 12.33 -1.48
C GLU A 247 -12.37 12.54 -2.43
N ILE A 248 -12.32 11.70 -3.46
CA ILE A 248 -11.45 11.91 -4.61
C ILE A 248 -12.21 11.46 -5.85
N ASN A 249 -12.18 12.29 -6.89
CA ASN A 249 -12.87 12.05 -8.15
C ASN A 249 -14.36 11.66 -8.00
N GLU A 250 -15.13 12.46 -7.25
CA GLU A 250 -16.59 12.28 -7.07
C GLU A 250 -16.98 10.96 -6.37
N LYS A 251 -16.02 10.29 -5.70
CA LYS A 251 -16.25 9.07 -4.92
C LYS A 251 -15.81 9.25 -3.48
N PHE A 252 -16.57 8.67 -2.56
CA PHE A 252 -16.32 8.77 -1.12
C PHE A 252 -15.72 7.48 -0.55
N PHE A 253 -14.73 7.64 0.32
CA PHE A 253 -13.94 6.54 0.87
C PHE A 253 -13.77 6.68 2.37
N PHE A 254 -13.62 5.54 3.06
CA PHE A 254 -13.17 5.50 4.45
C PHE A 254 -11.70 5.05 4.51
N SER A 255 -10.86 5.72 5.30
CA SER A 255 -9.41 5.54 5.39
C SER A 255 -8.92 4.20 5.95
N ASN A 256 -9.83 3.26 6.23
CA ASN A 256 -9.68 2.17 7.19
C ASN A 256 -9.55 2.65 8.64
N VAL A 257 -9.73 1.70 9.56
CA VAL A 257 -9.61 1.90 11.00
C VAL A 257 -8.14 2.06 11.41
N GLN A 258 -7.88 3.11 12.17
CA GLN A 258 -6.59 3.50 12.73
C GLN A 258 -6.65 3.42 14.26
N GLN A 259 -5.53 3.03 14.88
CA GLN A 259 -5.32 3.04 16.33
C GLN A 259 -3.99 3.73 16.70
N ILE A 260 -3.66 4.83 16.01
CA ILE A 260 -2.39 5.54 16.18
C ILE A 260 -2.42 6.31 17.51
N ASN A 261 -1.44 6.03 18.38
CA ASN A 261 -1.40 6.56 19.75
C ASN A 261 -2.71 6.36 20.53
N ALA A 262 -3.43 5.27 20.22
CA ALA A 262 -4.74 5.00 20.79
C ALA A 262 -4.67 4.63 22.28
N THR A 263 -5.50 5.29 23.05
CA THR A 263 -5.78 5.07 24.47
C THR A 263 -7.28 4.89 24.65
N ASP A 264 -7.75 4.68 25.86
CA ASP A 264 -9.19 4.61 26.20
C ASP A 264 -9.95 5.95 26.04
N GLN A 265 -9.25 7.05 25.76
CA GLN A 265 -9.81 8.41 25.69
C GLN A 265 -9.33 9.24 24.49
N LYS A 266 -8.49 8.64 23.63
CA LYS A 266 -7.88 9.36 22.52
C LYS A 266 -7.37 8.40 21.46
N CYS A 267 -7.76 8.63 20.21
CA CYS A 267 -7.07 8.17 19.01
C CYS A 267 -6.51 9.35 18.21
N THR A 268 -5.36 9.16 17.57
CA THR A 268 -4.86 10.11 16.55
C THR A 268 -5.35 9.64 15.19
N ILE A 269 -6.03 10.52 14.46
CA ILE A 269 -6.43 10.28 13.07
C ILE A 269 -5.41 10.99 12.18
N ASP A 270 -4.61 10.20 11.46
CA ASP A 270 -3.55 10.71 10.60
C ASP A 270 -4.00 10.76 9.14
N PHE A 271 -4.03 11.96 8.58
CA PHE A 271 -4.39 12.23 7.17
C PHE A 271 -3.23 12.03 6.20
N SER A 272 -2.03 11.68 6.67
CA SER A 272 -0.86 11.48 5.79
C SER A 272 -1.07 10.38 4.74
N GLY A 273 -2.00 9.45 4.99
CA GLY A 273 -2.42 8.42 4.03
C GLY A 273 -3.47 8.85 3.01
N ALA A 274 -3.99 10.09 3.09
CA ALA A 274 -5.00 10.59 2.16
C ALA A 274 -4.36 10.84 0.78
N PRO A 275 -4.99 10.39 -0.33
CA PRO A 275 -4.46 10.64 -1.66
C PRO A 275 -4.29 12.14 -1.95
N TYR A 276 -3.24 12.50 -2.68
CA TYR A 276 -3.00 13.89 -3.08
C TYR A 276 -4.17 14.42 -3.91
N GLY A 277 -4.69 15.60 -3.54
CA GLY A 277 -5.87 16.20 -4.18
C GLY A 277 -7.22 15.71 -3.65
N SER A 278 -7.25 14.80 -2.67
CA SER A 278 -8.48 14.43 -1.97
C SER A 278 -8.98 15.54 -1.04
N THR A 279 -10.29 15.58 -0.84
CA THR A 279 -10.94 16.44 0.15
C THR A 279 -11.35 15.59 1.35
N ILE A 280 -10.89 15.93 2.56
CA ILE A 280 -11.38 15.28 3.78
C ILE A 280 -12.74 15.88 4.13
N HIS A 281 -13.72 15.03 4.42
CA HIS A 281 -15.10 15.44 4.74
C HIS A 281 -15.44 15.26 6.20
N ALA A 282 -14.95 14.19 6.81
CA ALA A 282 -15.29 13.86 8.18
C ALA A 282 -14.22 13.00 8.84
N THR A 283 -14.25 13.00 10.17
CA THR A 283 -13.56 12.02 11.00
C THR A 283 -14.58 11.23 11.79
N ILE A 284 -14.30 9.96 12.05
CA ILE A 284 -15.17 9.08 12.83
C ILE A 284 -14.33 8.16 13.69
N HIS A 285 -14.68 8.04 14.97
CA HIS A 285 -13.98 7.15 15.91
C HIS A 285 -14.91 6.51 16.94
N THR A 286 -14.41 5.53 17.67
CA THR A 286 -15.11 4.83 18.74
C THR A 286 -14.75 5.41 20.10
N HIS A 287 -15.68 5.30 21.04
CA HIS A 287 -15.45 5.55 22.46
C HIS A 287 -15.69 4.29 23.28
N LEU A 288 -14.89 4.09 24.33
CA LEU A 288 -15.03 2.94 25.22
C LEU A 288 -16.00 3.24 26.34
N ILE A 289 -17.19 2.65 26.26
CA ILE A 289 -18.17 2.55 27.36
C ILE A 289 -18.62 3.89 27.96
N HIS A 290 -19.93 4.10 27.84
CA HIS A 290 -20.76 5.21 28.31
C HIS A 290 -20.74 5.53 29.83
N LYS A 291 -19.66 5.28 30.59
CA LYS A 291 -19.66 5.42 32.07
C LYS A 291 -18.68 6.39 32.70
N ASP A 292 -17.63 6.86 32.02
CA ASP A 292 -16.66 7.78 32.65
C ASP A 292 -16.60 9.19 32.02
N TYR A 293 -17.42 9.47 31.00
CA TYR A 293 -17.68 10.84 30.54
C TYR A 293 -19.05 11.29 31.07
N GLY A 294 -19.07 11.92 32.25
CA GLY A 294 -20.27 12.39 32.90
C GLY A 294 -20.99 13.53 32.15
N GLU A 295 -21.65 13.21 31.03
CA GLU A 295 -22.56 14.03 30.18
C GLU A 295 -22.01 14.46 28.80
N ALA A 296 -20.69 14.44 28.57
CA ALA A 296 -20.06 14.99 27.35
C ALA A 296 -19.53 13.90 26.39
N MET A 297 -20.05 13.80 25.16
CA MET A 297 -19.57 12.83 24.17
C MET A 297 -18.24 13.22 23.51
N PHE A 298 -17.94 14.52 23.46
CA PHE A 298 -16.72 15.04 22.85
C PHE A 298 -15.94 15.89 23.85
N GLY A 299 -14.61 15.84 23.78
CA GLY A 299 -13.71 16.66 24.57
C GLY A 299 -13.33 17.99 23.89
N PRO A 300 -12.72 18.92 24.65
CA PRO A 300 -12.24 20.21 24.10
C PRO A 300 -11.25 20.07 22.93
N SER A 301 -10.51 18.95 22.89
CA SER A 301 -9.55 18.69 21.80
C SER A 301 -10.25 18.37 20.48
N GLU A 302 -11.36 17.64 20.52
CA GLU A 302 -12.15 17.30 19.32
C GLU A 302 -12.90 18.53 18.80
N LEU A 303 -13.45 19.37 19.68
CA LEU A 303 -14.03 20.65 19.27
C LEU A 303 -13.01 21.56 18.58
N LYS A 304 -11.79 21.64 19.15
CA LYS A 304 -10.70 22.40 18.54
C LYS A 304 -10.36 21.83 17.17
N PHE A 305 -10.23 20.51 17.06
CA PHE A 305 -9.94 19.83 15.81
C PHE A 305 -11.01 20.06 14.75
N ALA A 306 -12.29 19.94 15.10
CA ALA A 306 -13.42 20.19 14.21
C ALA A 306 -13.36 21.60 13.61
N ARG A 307 -13.07 22.61 14.44
CA ARG A 307 -12.94 24.02 14.02
C ARG A 307 -11.71 24.27 13.15
N GLU A 308 -10.54 23.77 13.56
CA GLU A 308 -9.27 24.01 12.85
C GLU A 308 -9.28 23.41 11.46
N ASN A 309 -9.92 22.25 11.29
CA ASN A 309 -9.99 21.55 10.00
C ASN A 309 -11.30 21.83 9.25
N SER A 310 -12.26 22.50 9.87
CA SER A 310 -13.62 22.68 9.32
C SER A 310 -14.30 21.36 8.94
N LEU A 311 -14.17 20.35 9.79
CA LEU A 311 -14.69 18.99 9.58
C LEU A 311 -15.73 18.61 10.63
N ASN A 312 -16.68 17.77 10.23
CA ASN A 312 -17.55 17.07 11.16
C ASN A 312 -16.77 15.94 11.83
N VAL A 313 -16.98 15.77 13.14
CA VAL A 313 -16.40 14.68 13.93
C VAL A 313 -17.55 13.80 14.41
N TYR A 314 -17.46 12.50 14.14
CA TYR A 314 -18.47 11.52 14.51
C TYR A 314 -17.91 10.55 15.54
N VAL A 315 -18.76 10.12 16.47
CA VAL A 315 -18.42 9.09 17.46
C VAL A 315 -19.43 7.95 17.36
N VAL A 316 -18.95 6.71 17.34
CA VAL A 316 -19.76 5.49 17.47
C VAL A 316 -19.53 4.90 18.86
N ASP A 317 -20.62 4.75 19.61
CA ASP A 317 -20.55 4.16 20.94
C ASP A 317 -20.73 2.61 20.90
N PRO A 318 -20.50 1.91 22.03
CA PRO A 318 -20.71 0.46 22.09
C PRO A 318 -22.17 -0.01 21.97
N CYS A 319 -23.14 0.90 22.12
CA CYS A 319 -24.55 0.62 21.90
C CYS A 319 -24.95 0.76 20.43
N GLY A 320 -24.04 1.24 19.56
CA GLY A 320 -24.30 1.55 18.16
C GLY A 320 -24.94 2.92 17.92
N CYS A 321 -25.03 3.76 18.96
CA CYS A 321 -25.45 5.15 18.85
C CYS A 321 -24.35 5.97 18.19
N ILE A 322 -24.76 6.92 17.36
CA ILE A 322 -23.84 7.78 16.61
C ILE A 322 -24.09 9.23 16.99
N PHE A 323 -23.01 9.91 17.36
CA PHE A 323 -23.02 11.32 17.71
C PHE A 323 -22.19 12.11 16.72
N VAL A 324 -22.58 13.36 16.47
CA VAL A 324 -21.85 14.29 15.60
C VAL A 324 -21.57 15.60 16.32
N LEU A 325 -20.33 16.06 16.19
CA LEU A 325 -19.89 17.40 16.55
C LEU A 325 -19.63 18.20 15.28
N TYR A 326 -20.43 19.24 15.07
CA TYR A 326 -20.26 20.13 13.92
C TYR A 326 -19.13 21.15 14.17
N PRO A 327 -18.41 21.60 13.14
CA PRO A 327 -17.37 22.63 13.29
C PRO A 327 -17.95 23.98 13.77
N THR A 328 -19.26 24.19 13.60
CA THR A 328 -19.98 25.38 14.07
C THR A 328 -20.43 25.31 15.54
N ALA A 329 -20.24 24.16 16.21
CA ALA A 329 -20.56 23.96 17.62
C ALA A 329 -19.91 25.03 18.50
N ARG A 330 -20.63 25.55 19.49
CA ARG A 330 -20.11 26.62 20.38
C ARG A 330 -19.26 26.07 21.52
N ASP A 331 -19.65 24.91 22.04
CA ASP A 331 -19.04 24.22 23.16
C ASP A 331 -18.86 22.73 22.83
N TYR A 332 -18.04 22.00 23.58
CA TYR A 332 -17.75 20.58 23.29
C TYR A 332 -18.95 19.67 23.58
N ASP A 333 -19.92 20.17 24.35
CA ASP A 333 -21.21 19.52 24.64
C ASP A 333 -22.27 19.75 23.55
N ASP A 334 -21.99 20.59 22.55
CA ASP A 334 -22.91 20.97 21.48
C ASP A 334 -22.86 19.93 20.33
N TYR A 335 -23.18 18.68 20.68
CA TYR A 335 -23.24 17.53 19.79
C TYR A 335 -24.66 17.00 19.65
N HIS A 336 -24.92 16.27 18.56
CA HIS A 336 -26.23 15.68 18.29
C HIS A 336 -26.12 14.17 18.08
N GLN A 337 -27.06 13.42 18.66
CA GLN A 337 -27.23 12.01 18.28
C GLN A 337 -27.99 11.93 16.95
N ILE A 338 -27.44 11.19 15.99
CA ILE A 338 -27.97 11.05 14.63
C ILE A 338 -28.45 9.64 14.28
N LYS A 339 -28.10 8.64 15.09
CA LYS A 339 -28.54 7.24 15.01
C LYS A 339 -28.47 6.61 16.40
#